data_AF-A0A8H9MYB7-F1
#
_entry.id   AF-A0A8H9MYB7-F1
#
_cell.length_a   1.000
_cell.length_b   1.000
_cell.length_c   1.000
_cell.angle_alpha   90.00
_cell.angle_beta   90.00
_cell.angle_gamma   90.00
#
_symmetry.space_group_name_H-M   'P 1'
#
loop_
_entity.id
_entity.type
_entity.pdbx_description
1 polymer ?
#
loop_
_entity_poly.entity_id
_entity_poly.type
_entity_poly.pdbx_seq_one_letter_code
_entity_poly.pdbx_strand_id
1 'polypeptide(L)'
;MNKDNENKDIHNTDACNSKTDKASFCDDDQRMVWYIASEVAGHGEFPTSSRWTREHLVKLAEGKEHLKRKRKGTKATEYHISLLPYDVRKSLLGADAECVAEPKTEYGSSPARELPPVDRELLEMSIEAIELLCEKKRIRMSPKKKAKIITLVYMISLEDKKINESVCYELLELAS
;
A
#
# COMPACT_ATOMS: atom_id res chain seq x y z
N MET A 1 14.15 -65.81 -27.60
CA MET A 1 14.72 -64.65 -26.89
C MET A 1 14.46 -63.43 -27.75
N ASN A 2 13.30 -62.77 -27.55
CA ASN A 2 12.94 -61.59 -28.32
C ASN A 2 12.98 -60.40 -27.36
N LYS A 3 13.89 -59.46 -27.61
CA LYS A 3 13.90 -58.15 -26.96
C LYS A 3 13.45 -57.14 -28.01
N ASP A 4 12.16 -56.85 -27.99
CA ASP A 4 11.61 -55.74 -28.76
C ASP A 4 12.00 -54.44 -28.04
N ASN A 5 12.80 -53.63 -28.72
CA ASN A 5 13.15 -52.28 -28.29
C ASN A 5 11.95 -51.37 -28.54
N GLU A 6 11.16 -51.10 -27.50
CA GLU A 6 10.13 -50.06 -27.56
C GLU A 6 10.77 -48.68 -27.39
N ASN A 7 10.91 -47.99 -28.52
CA ASN A 7 11.16 -46.55 -28.57
C ASN A 7 9.87 -45.86 -28.10
N LYS A 8 9.86 -45.29 -26.90
CA LYS A 8 8.70 -44.52 -26.41
C LYS A 8 8.72 -43.14 -27.05
N ASP A 9 7.81 -42.93 -27.99
CA ASP A 9 7.49 -41.63 -28.56
C ASP A 9 7.19 -40.64 -27.43
N ILE A 10 8.05 -39.63 -27.30
CA ILE A 10 7.79 -38.47 -26.46
C ILE A 10 6.74 -37.65 -27.20
N HIS A 11 5.48 -37.77 -26.77
CA HIS A 11 4.41 -36.89 -27.21
C HIS A 11 4.75 -35.46 -26.77
N ASN A 12 5.29 -34.67 -27.71
CA ASN A 12 5.35 -33.22 -27.62
C ASN A 12 3.92 -32.67 -27.74
N THR A 13 3.15 -32.76 -26.67
CA THR A 13 1.80 -32.20 -26.62
C THR A 13 1.69 -31.23 -25.45
N ASP A 14 2.46 -30.15 -25.45
CA ASP A 14 2.25 -29.01 -24.53
C ASP A 14 2.72 -27.65 -25.09
N ALA A 15 2.84 -27.52 -26.42
CA ALA A 15 3.27 -26.29 -27.08
C ALA A 15 2.12 -25.42 -27.64
N CYS A 16 0.89 -25.58 -27.16
CA CYS A 16 -0.23 -24.75 -27.60
C CYS A 16 -1.24 -24.51 -26.49
N ASN A 17 -0.88 -23.67 -25.53
CA ASN A 17 -1.89 -22.93 -24.78
C ASN A 17 -1.43 -21.48 -24.51
N SER A 18 -0.93 -20.83 -25.56
CA SER A 18 -0.66 -19.38 -25.58
C SER A 18 -1.84 -18.60 -26.14
N LYS A 19 -3.08 -18.91 -25.72
CA LYS A 19 -4.28 -18.16 -26.13
C LYS A 19 -5.37 -18.11 -25.07
N THR A 20 -5.06 -17.76 -23.82
CA THR A 20 -6.11 -17.34 -22.87
C THR A 20 -5.62 -16.42 -21.74
N ASP A 21 -4.64 -15.56 -22.01
CA ASP A 21 -4.50 -14.33 -21.22
C ASP A 21 -5.16 -13.20 -22.00
N LYS A 22 -6.50 -13.20 -22.04
CA LYS A 22 -7.22 -11.96 -22.30
C LYS A 22 -6.79 -11.01 -21.20
N ALA A 23 -6.13 -9.91 -21.58
CA ALA A 23 -5.72 -8.84 -20.69
C ALA A 23 -6.83 -8.61 -19.67
N SER A 24 -6.53 -8.97 -18.42
CA SER A 24 -7.42 -8.73 -17.30
C SER A 24 -7.67 -7.23 -17.29
N PHE A 25 -8.91 -6.83 -17.53
CA PHE A 25 -9.37 -5.45 -17.50
C PHE A 25 -9.10 -4.89 -16.10
N CYS A 26 -7.93 -4.29 -15.94
CA CYS A 26 -7.65 -3.25 -14.96
C CYS A 26 -8.06 -1.94 -15.63
N ASP A 27 -8.52 -0.96 -14.85
CA ASP A 27 -8.89 0.39 -15.28
C ASP A 27 -8.02 0.89 -16.45
N ASP A 28 -8.67 1.38 -17.52
CA ASP A 28 -8.04 1.66 -18.82
C ASP A 28 -6.81 2.60 -18.75
N ASP A 29 -6.62 3.33 -17.66
CA ASP A 29 -5.48 4.24 -17.46
C ASP A 29 -4.24 3.64 -16.73
N GLN A 30 -4.29 2.40 -16.19
CA GLN A 30 -3.20 1.85 -15.36
C GLN A 30 -2.58 0.53 -15.87
N ARG A 31 -2.91 0.09 -17.08
CA ARG A 31 -2.61 -1.30 -17.52
C ARG A 31 -1.13 -1.68 -17.66
N MET A 32 -0.18 -0.74 -17.67
CA MET A 32 1.24 -1.05 -17.93
C MET A 32 2.18 -0.80 -16.75
N VAL A 33 1.65 -0.84 -15.54
CA VAL A 33 2.40 -0.45 -14.34
C VAL A 33 2.80 -1.66 -13.49
N TRP A 34 2.14 -2.80 -13.70
CA TRP A 34 2.28 -4.02 -12.89
C TRP A 34 2.51 -5.24 -13.77
N TYR A 35 3.57 -5.98 -13.50
CA TYR A 35 4.02 -7.11 -14.31
C TYR A 35 4.08 -8.40 -13.50
N ILE A 36 3.71 -9.53 -14.12
CA ILE A 36 3.96 -10.86 -13.57
C ILE A 36 5.32 -11.40 -14.05
N ALA A 37 5.86 -12.38 -13.31
CA ALA A 37 7.18 -12.93 -13.60
C ALA A 37 7.33 -13.51 -15.03
N SER A 38 6.25 -13.98 -15.66
CA SER A 38 6.30 -14.48 -17.05
C SER A 38 6.40 -13.37 -18.09
N GLU A 39 5.93 -12.15 -17.77
CA GLU A 39 6.03 -10.98 -18.66
C GLU A 39 7.42 -10.33 -18.56
N VAL A 40 8.12 -10.49 -17.43
CA VAL A 40 9.47 -9.96 -17.22
C VAL A 40 10.55 -10.95 -17.69
N ALA A 41 10.23 -12.24 -17.78
CA ALA A 41 11.21 -13.27 -18.12
C ALA A 41 11.80 -13.06 -19.51
N GLY A 42 13.14 -13.14 -19.61
CA GLY A 42 13.88 -12.93 -20.86
C GLY A 42 14.10 -11.46 -21.24
N HIS A 43 13.67 -10.50 -20.42
CA HIS A 43 13.97 -9.08 -20.63
C HIS A 43 15.24 -8.66 -19.89
N GLY A 44 16.17 -8.01 -20.59
CA GLY A 44 17.44 -7.54 -20.03
C GLY A 44 18.25 -8.67 -19.38
N GLU A 45 18.62 -8.49 -18.11
CA GLU A 45 19.38 -9.49 -17.33
C GLU A 45 18.49 -10.53 -16.63
N PHE A 46 17.17 -10.48 -16.80
CA PHE A 46 16.30 -11.46 -16.16
C PHE A 46 16.40 -12.85 -16.82
N PRO A 47 16.31 -13.94 -16.03
CA PRO A 47 16.24 -15.29 -16.56
C PRO A 47 15.09 -15.47 -17.57
N THR A 48 15.26 -16.37 -18.53
CA THR A 48 14.19 -16.75 -19.47
C THR A 48 13.11 -17.62 -18.81
N SER A 49 13.43 -18.25 -17.68
CA SER A 49 12.48 -19.07 -16.92
C SER A 49 11.70 -18.21 -15.92
N SER A 50 10.38 -18.22 -16.06
CA SER A 50 9.44 -17.50 -15.18
C SER A 50 9.59 -17.85 -13.69
N ARG A 51 10.04 -19.06 -13.36
CA ARG A 51 10.31 -19.48 -11.97
C ARG A 51 11.47 -18.68 -11.37
N TRP A 52 12.60 -18.65 -12.07
CA TRP A 52 13.80 -17.94 -11.62
C TRP A 52 13.61 -16.43 -11.63
N THR A 53 12.87 -15.90 -12.61
CA THR A 53 12.46 -14.49 -12.65
C THR A 53 11.63 -14.11 -11.43
N ARG A 54 10.71 -14.96 -10.99
CA ARG A 54 9.93 -14.72 -9.77
C ARG A 54 10.82 -14.63 -8.54
N GLU A 55 11.79 -15.54 -8.38
CA GLU A 55 12.72 -15.49 -7.25
C GLU A 55 13.54 -14.20 -7.23
N HIS A 56 13.97 -13.72 -8.40
CA HIS A 56 14.68 -12.45 -8.52
C HIS A 56 13.78 -11.25 -8.17
N LEU A 57 12.53 -11.24 -8.66
CA LEU A 57 11.55 -10.19 -8.34
C LEU A 57 11.15 -10.16 -6.86
N VAL A 58 11.06 -11.33 -6.21
CA VAL A 58 10.84 -11.41 -4.76
C VAL A 58 11.97 -10.70 -4.02
N LYS A 59 13.24 -10.97 -4.37
CA LYS A 59 14.40 -10.31 -3.77
C LYS A 59 14.41 -8.80 -3.97
N LEU A 60 14.09 -8.33 -5.19
CA LEU A 60 13.99 -6.89 -5.47
C LEU A 60 12.87 -6.20 -4.69
N ALA A 61 11.79 -6.92 -4.39
CA ALA A 61 10.66 -6.43 -3.61
C ALA A 61 10.85 -6.55 -2.09
N GLU A 62 11.92 -7.16 -1.59
CA GLU A 62 12.19 -7.26 -0.15
C GLU A 62 12.27 -5.86 0.48
N GLY A 63 11.49 -5.63 1.55
CA GLY A 63 11.37 -4.32 2.20
C GLY A 63 10.50 -3.29 1.44
N LYS A 64 9.94 -3.66 0.28
CA LYS A 64 9.09 -2.80 -0.56
C LYS A 64 7.76 -3.47 -0.89
N GLU A 65 7.02 -3.90 0.14
CA GLU A 65 5.77 -4.66 -0.03
C GLU A 65 4.70 -3.93 -0.85
N HIS A 66 4.71 -2.59 -0.88
CA HIS A 66 3.80 -1.78 -1.70
C HIS A 66 4.04 -1.87 -3.20
N LEU A 67 5.20 -2.38 -3.63
CA LEU A 67 5.54 -2.61 -5.02
C LEU A 67 5.24 -4.06 -5.44
N LYS A 68 4.53 -4.81 -4.60
CA LYS A 68 4.10 -6.18 -4.85
C LYS A 68 2.63 -6.32 -4.50
N ARG A 69 1.87 -7.00 -5.36
CA ARG A 69 0.46 -7.30 -5.06
C ARG A 69 0.04 -8.65 -5.61
N LYS A 70 -1.06 -9.16 -5.08
CA LYS A 70 -1.70 -10.36 -5.63
C LYS A 70 -2.68 -9.94 -6.73
N ARG A 71 -2.54 -10.52 -7.93
CA ARG A 71 -3.49 -10.30 -9.04
C ARG A 71 -4.87 -10.80 -8.65
N LYS A 72 -5.89 -9.96 -8.78
CA LYS A 72 -7.29 -10.31 -8.46
C LYS A 72 -7.73 -11.50 -9.33
N GLY A 73 -8.41 -12.48 -8.72
CA GLY A 73 -8.93 -13.65 -9.43
C GLY A 73 -7.89 -14.71 -9.81
N THR A 74 -6.60 -14.52 -9.52
CA THR A 74 -5.56 -15.53 -9.80
C THR A 74 -4.65 -15.75 -8.58
N LYS A 75 -3.77 -16.75 -8.68
CA LYS A 75 -2.68 -16.97 -7.71
C LYS A 75 -1.39 -16.23 -8.11
N ALA A 76 -1.40 -15.44 -9.18
CA ALA A 76 -0.22 -14.74 -9.65
C ALA A 76 0.10 -13.53 -8.76
N THR A 77 1.40 -13.29 -8.57
CA THR A 77 1.94 -12.09 -7.93
C THR A 77 2.42 -11.13 -9.01
N GLU A 78 1.97 -9.89 -8.90
CA GLU A 78 2.38 -8.77 -9.74
C GLU A 78 3.38 -7.90 -9.00
N TYR A 79 4.31 -7.33 -9.76
CA TYR A 79 5.37 -6.47 -9.30
C TYR A 79 5.29 -5.14 -10.05
N HIS A 80 5.45 -4.05 -9.32
CA HIS A 80 5.43 -2.73 -9.90
C HIS A 80 6.67 -2.53 -10.79
N ILE A 81 6.50 -1.89 -11.94
CA ILE A 81 7.58 -1.69 -12.90
C ILE A 81 8.78 -0.92 -12.33
N SER A 82 8.58 -0.04 -11.35
CA SER A 82 9.68 0.69 -10.72
C SER A 82 10.69 -0.19 -9.97
N LEU A 83 10.33 -1.44 -9.65
CA LEU A 83 11.28 -2.43 -9.12
C LEU A 83 12.30 -2.88 -10.17
N LEU A 84 11.98 -2.72 -11.45
CA LEU A 84 12.79 -3.25 -12.55
C LEU A 84 13.93 -2.28 -12.89
N PRO A 85 15.12 -2.80 -13.25
CA PRO A 85 16.21 -1.99 -13.79
C PRO A 85 15.76 -1.19 -15.01
N TYR A 86 16.41 -0.05 -15.26
CA TYR A 86 16.06 0.86 -16.37
C TYR A 86 16.02 0.13 -17.73
N ASP A 87 17.00 -0.73 -18.01
CA ASP A 87 17.07 -1.46 -19.28
C ASP A 87 15.85 -2.38 -19.49
N VAL A 88 15.38 -2.99 -18.39
CA VAL A 88 14.20 -3.85 -18.39
C VAL A 88 12.93 -3.01 -18.55
N ARG A 89 12.83 -1.88 -17.86
CA ARG A 89 11.71 -0.92 -18.02
C ARG A 89 11.62 -0.42 -19.45
N LYS A 90 12.75 -0.05 -20.05
CA LYS A 90 12.85 0.38 -21.45
C LYS A 90 12.45 -0.72 -22.42
N SER A 91 12.85 -1.97 -22.15
CA SER A 91 12.43 -3.10 -22.98
C SER A 91 10.93 -3.38 -22.90
N LEU A 92 10.28 -3.09 -21.77
CA LEU A 92 8.85 -3.35 -21.54
C LEU A 92 7.95 -2.18 -21.98
N LEU A 93 8.38 -0.92 -21.79
CA LEU A 93 7.58 0.29 -22.09
C LEU A 93 8.05 1.06 -23.32
N GLY A 94 9.22 0.75 -23.87
CA GLY A 94 9.80 1.54 -24.96
C GLY A 94 10.13 2.98 -24.52
N ALA A 95 9.56 3.96 -25.22
CA ALA A 95 9.84 5.39 -24.99
C ALA A 95 9.28 5.93 -23.66
N ASP A 96 8.32 5.24 -23.05
CA ASP A 96 7.60 5.71 -21.85
C ASP A 96 8.25 5.28 -20.52
N ALA A 97 9.48 4.74 -20.58
CA ALA A 97 10.19 4.19 -19.42
C ALA A 97 10.50 5.22 -18.30
N GLU A 98 10.46 6.52 -18.62
CA GLU A 98 10.85 7.61 -17.73
C GLU A 98 9.68 8.20 -16.93
N CYS A 99 8.42 7.92 -17.29
CA CYS A 99 7.24 8.55 -16.71
C CYS A 99 6.44 7.67 -15.73
N VAL A 100 7.05 6.66 -15.12
CA VAL A 100 6.35 5.79 -14.17
C VAL A 100 6.42 6.34 -12.75
N ALA A 101 5.31 6.89 -12.26
CA ALA A 101 5.14 7.25 -10.86
C ALA A 101 4.92 5.98 -10.00
N GLU A 102 5.67 5.83 -8.91
CA GLU A 102 5.47 4.72 -7.98
C GLU A 102 4.12 4.87 -7.23
N PRO A 103 3.37 3.78 -7.02
CA PRO A 103 2.18 3.79 -6.19
C PRO A 103 2.61 4.19 -4.79
N LYS A 104 2.01 5.28 -4.30
CA LYS A 104 2.26 5.77 -2.95
C LYS A 104 1.93 4.65 -1.96
N THR A 105 2.87 4.35 -1.09
CA THR A 105 2.65 3.47 0.06
C THR A 105 1.56 4.07 0.94
N GLU A 106 0.37 3.48 0.98
CA GLU A 106 -0.61 3.84 2.02
C GLU A 106 -0.16 3.39 3.42
N TYR A 107 0.88 2.53 3.52
CA TYR A 107 1.29 1.90 4.78
C TYR A 107 2.81 1.86 5.07
N GLY A 108 3.65 2.54 4.29
CA GLY A 108 5.11 2.37 4.36
C GLY A 108 5.96 3.64 4.24
N SER A 109 5.45 4.70 3.62
CA SER A 109 5.98 6.05 3.80
C SER A 109 5.22 6.70 4.94
N SER A 110 5.62 6.44 6.17
CA SER A 110 5.86 7.62 6.98
C SER A 110 7.25 8.12 6.55
N PRO A 111 7.41 9.19 5.72
CA PRO A 111 8.41 10.15 6.15
C PRO A 111 8.05 10.37 7.61
N ALA A 112 8.96 10.05 8.54
CA ALA A 112 8.72 10.10 9.99
C ALA A 112 7.67 11.15 10.23
N ARG A 113 6.39 10.75 10.52
CA ARG A 113 5.24 11.65 10.34
C ARG A 113 5.73 12.97 10.86
N GLU A 114 5.91 13.95 9.99
CA GLU A 114 5.87 15.32 10.47
C GLU A 114 4.40 15.43 10.85
N LEU A 115 4.07 14.86 12.02
CA LEU A 115 2.95 15.23 12.80
C LEU A 115 3.08 16.74 12.74
N PRO A 116 2.09 17.45 12.17
CA PRO A 116 2.13 18.89 12.20
C PRO A 116 2.54 19.27 13.62
N PRO A 117 3.57 20.12 13.76
CA PRO A 117 4.15 20.39 15.06
C PRO A 117 3.01 20.67 16.01
N VAL A 118 2.93 19.88 17.09
CA VAL A 118 1.81 19.98 18.03
C VAL A 118 1.73 21.43 18.45
N ASP A 119 0.59 22.06 18.15
CA ASP A 119 0.36 23.43 18.53
C ASP A 119 0.23 23.45 20.05
N ARG A 120 1.30 23.91 20.70
CA ARG A 120 1.41 23.88 22.16
C ARG A 120 0.42 24.83 22.80
N GLU A 121 0.20 25.98 22.20
CA GLU A 121 -0.73 27.00 22.69
C GLU A 121 -2.17 26.46 22.62
N LEU A 122 -2.53 25.83 21.51
CA LEU A 122 -3.84 25.24 21.31
C LEU A 122 -4.10 24.05 22.24
N LEU A 123 -3.08 23.22 22.47
CA LEU A 123 -3.16 22.09 23.40
C LEU A 123 -3.31 22.58 24.84
N GLU A 124 -2.55 23.60 25.25
CA GLU A 124 -2.64 24.22 26.57
C GLU A 124 -4.04 24.81 26.80
N MET A 125 -4.56 25.60 25.84
CA MET A 125 -5.93 26.12 25.90
C MET A 125 -6.98 25.01 26.01
N SER A 126 -6.79 23.90 25.29
CA SER A 126 -7.71 22.75 25.34
C SER A 126 -7.69 22.06 26.71
N ILE A 127 -6.52 21.98 27.36
CA ILE A 127 -6.38 21.45 28.71
C ILE A 127 -7.05 22.37 29.71
N GLU A 128 -6.72 23.67 29.69
CA GLU A 128 -7.28 24.68 30.60
C GLU A 128 -8.79 24.76 30.50
N ALA A 129 -9.34 24.76 29.29
CA ALA A 129 -10.78 24.79 29.07
C ALA A 129 -11.49 23.60 29.74
N ILE A 130 -10.92 22.40 29.63
CA ILE A 130 -11.48 21.20 30.27
C ILE A 130 -11.29 21.24 31.78
N GLU A 131 -10.18 21.76 32.30
CA GLU A 131 -9.97 21.92 33.75
C GLU A 131 -10.96 22.90 34.37
N LEU A 132 -11.10 24.10 33.80
CA LEU A 132 -12.09 25.10 34.23
C LEU A 132 -13.51 24.55 34.18
N LEU A 133 -13.86 23.78 33.14
CA LEU A 133 -15.17 23.14 33.00
C LEU A 133 -15.43 22.11 34.10
N CYS A 134 -14.41 21.29 34.40
CA CYS A 134 -14.48 20.29 35.48
C CYS A 134 -14.67 20.97 36.83
N GLU A 135 -13.95 22.06 37.10
CA GLU A 135 -14.06 22.83 38.34
C GLU A 135 -15.43 23.50 38.47
N LYS A 136 -15.86 24.23 37.42
CA LYS A 136 -17.13 24.98 37.39
C LYS A 136 -18.34 24.08 37.59
N LYS A 137 -18.33 22.86 37.03
CA LYS A 137 -19.43 21.90 37.16
C LYS A 137 -19.21 20.82 38.22
N ARG A 138 -18.09 20.85 38.94
CA ARG A 138 -17.69 19.81 39.89
C ARG A 138 -17.74 18.39 39.29
N ILE A 139 -17.34 18.26 38.02
CA ILE A 139 -17.30 16.98 37.31
C ILE A 139 -15.97 16.30 37.62
N ARG A 140 -16.03 15.09 38.18
CA ARG A 140 -14.88 14.18 38.26
C ARG A 140 -14.93 13.20 37.09
N MET A 141 -13.82 13.06 36.38
CA MET A 141 -13.67 12.06 35.33
C MET A 141 -12.34 11.33 35.46
N SER A 142 -12.27 10.11 34.92
CA SER A 142 -11.02 9.34 34.92
C SER A 142 -9.96 10.00 34.02
N PRO A 143 -8.66 9.80 34.30
CA PRO A 143 -7.60 10.35 33.46
C PRO A 143 -7.73 9.96 31.98
N LYS A 144 -8.18 8.72 31.72
CA LYS A 144 -8.44 8.20 30.37
C LYS A 144 -9.57 8.96 29.67
N LYS A 145 -10.65 9.28 30.37
CA LYS A 145 -11.77 10.07 29.80
C LYS A 145 -11.35 11.52 29.56
N LYS A 146 -10.62 12.12 30.51
CA LYS A 146 -10.06 13.48 30.39
C LYS A 146 -9.16 13.61 29.16
N ALA A 147 -8.23 12.67 28.97
CA ALA A 147 -7.33 12.66 27.83
C ALA A 147 -8.07 12.59 26.49
N LYS A 148 -9.07 11.71 26.37
CA LYS A 148 -9.89 11.60 25.15
C LYS A 148 -10.59 12.91 24.80
N ILE A 149 -11.20 13.56 25.80
CA ILE A 149 -11.93 14.80 25.59
C ILE A 149 -10.97 15.92 25.18
N ILE A 150 -9.83 16.05 25.86
CA ILE A 150 -8.79 17.03 25.48
C ILE A 150 -8.34 16.80 24.03
N THR A 151 -8.11 15.55 23.62
CA THR A 151 -7.78 15.24 22.21
C THR A 151 -8.88 15.70 21.26
N LEU A 152 -10.15 15.42 21.56
CA LEU A 152 -11.28 15.83 20.70
C LEU A 152 -11.41 17.35 20.60
N VAL A 153 -11.30 18.05 21.73
CA VAL A 153 -11.31 19.52 21.77
C VAL A 153 -10.18 20.07 20.90
N TYR A 154 -8.94 19.62 21.13
CA TYR A 154 -7.77 20.04 20.35
C TYR A 154 -7.95 19.81 18.84
N MET A 155 -8.46 18.64 18.44
CA MET A 155 -8.70 18.32 17.03
C MET A 155 -9.77 19.24 16.40
N ILE A 156 -10.82 19.60 17.14
CA ILE A 156 -11.83 20.54 16.65
C ILE A 156 -11.26 21.95 16.53
N SER A 157 -10.41 22.39 17.46
CA SER A 157 -9.75 23.69 17.38
C SER A 157 -8.83 23.80 16.16
N LEU A 158 -8.21 22.69 15.75
CA LEU A 158 -7.36 22.64 14.54
C LEU A 158 -8.17 22.86 13.25
N GLU A 159 -9.48 22.64 13.27
CA GLU A 159 -10.38 22.86 12.13
C GLU A 159 -10.96 24.30 12.08
N ASP A 160 -10.31 25.26 12.76
CA ASP A 160 -10.73 26.68 12.89
C ASP A 160 -12.14 26.90 13.46
N LYS A 161 -12.69 25.88 14.14
CA LYS A 161 -13.99 25.99 14.82
C LYS A 161 -13.78 26.64 16.19
N LYS A 162 -14.44 27.77 16.43
CA LYS A 162 -14.48 28.39 17.76
C LYS A 162 -15.08 27.41 18.77
N ILE A 163 -14.27 26.98 19.72
CA ILE A 163 -14.75 26.17 20.84
C ILE A 163 -15.47 27.09 21.82
N ASN A 164 -16.68 26.68 22.20
CA ASN A 164 -17.45 27.30 23.26
C ASN A 164 -17.77 26.25 24.34
N GLU A 165 -18.28 26.70 25.48
CA GLU A 165 -18.61 25.84 26.62
C GLU A 165 -19.59 24.71 26.24
N SER A 166 -20.48 24.96 25.27
CA SER A 166 -21.48 24.00 24.76
C SER A 166 -20.84 22.81 24.04
N VAL A 167 -19.87 23.06 23.14
CA VAL A 167 -19.15 22.01 22.41
C VAL A 167 -18.41 21.09 23.39
N CYS A 168 -17.82 21.65 24.45
CA CYS A 168 -17.16 20.84 25.47
C CYS A 168 -18.14 19.93 26.23
N TYR A 169 -19.39 20.35 26.44
CA TYR A 169 -20.42 19.48 27.05
C TYR A 169 -20.86 18.35 26.14
N GLU A 170 -21.09 18.63 24.86
CA GLU A 170 -21.46 17.60 23.88
C GLU A 170 -20.36 16.52 23.81
N LEU A 171 -19.09 16.93 23.83
CA LEU A 171 -17.96 16.00 23.88
C LEU A 171 -17.87 15.21 25.20
N LEU A 172 -18.25 15.80 26.33
CA LEU A 172 -18.31 15.10 27.62
C LEU A 172 -19.33 13.96 27.61
N GLU A 173 -20.47 14.17 26.97
CA GLU A 173 -21.52 13.16 26.81
C GLU A 173 -21.09 12.06 25.84
N LEU A 174 -20.55 12.44 24.67
CA LEU A 174 -20.10 11.50 23.63
C LEU A 174 -18.90 10.64 24.04
N ALA A 175 -18.06 11.13 24.96
CA ALA A 175 -16.91 10.40 25.48
C ALA A 175 -17.24 9.43 26.63
N SER A 176 -18.52 9.16 26.90
CA SER A 176 -19.01 8.17 27.88
C SER A 176 -18.99 6.74 27.32
#